data_AF-A0AAV4A7A0-F1
#
_entry.id   AF-A0AAV4A7A0-F1
#
_cell.length_a   1.000
_cell.length_b   1.000
_cell.length_c   1.000
_cell.angle_alpha   90.00
_cell.angle_beta   90.00
_cell.angle_gamma   90.00
#
_symmetry.space_group_name_H-M   'P 1'
#
loop_
_entity.id
_entity.type
_entity.pdbx_description
1 polymer ?
#
loop_
_entity_poly.entity_id
_entity_poly.type
_entity_poly.pdbx_seq_one_letter_code
_entity_poly.pdbx_strand_id
1 'polypeptide(L)'
;MSIRIRASPFNITIVQAYAPTIDHGDTDLEKFYVQIQRAIDEASTKDLIFVLRDWNSKVGEYAYKDWKGTSGHFYNSITNERGFRLFEFAKYNNLNS
;
A
#
# COMPACT_ATOMS: atom_id res chain seq x y z
N MET A 1 10.90 6.31 15.40
CA MET A 1 9.92 5.20 15.50
C MET A 1 10.68 3.89 15.45
N SER A 2 10.36 2.90 16.29
CA SER A 2 11.10 1.64 16.35
C SER A 2 10.24 0.46 15.92
N ILE A 3 10.83 -0.40 15.08
CA ILE A 3 10.33 -1.72 14.75
C ILE A 3 11.27 -2.73 15.40
N ARG A 4 10.71 -3.73 16.10
CA ARG A 4 11.45 -4.89 16.61
C ARG A 4 10.75 -6.14 16.11
N ILE A 5 11.47 -6.93 15.31
CA ILE A 5 10.96 -8.12 14.65
C ILE A 5 11.83 -9.30 15.03
N ARG A 6 11.18 -10.40 15.44
CA ARG A 6 11.79 -11.72 15.53
C ARG A 6 11.06 -12.60 14.53
N ALA A 7 11.64 -12.77 13.36
CA ALA A 7 11.00 -13.48 12.26
C ALA A 7 11.47 -14.93 12.20
N SER A 8 10.51 -15.85 12.24
CA SER A 8 10.67 -17.29 11.99
C SER A 8 9.29 -17.85 11.66
N PRO A 9 9.14 -18.76 10.69
CA PRO A 9 10.18 -19.35 9.85
C PRO A 9 10.51 -18.53 8.58
N PHE A 10 9.88 -17.37 8.38
CA PHE A 10 10.00 -16.55 7.17
C PHE A 10 10.81 -15.28 7.41
N ASN A 11 11.43 -14.77 6.34
CA ASN A 11 12.01 -13.43 6.33
C ASN A 11 10.89 -12.38 6.21
N ILE A 12 11.19 -11.14 6.60
CA ILE A 12 10.26 -10.01 6.46
C ILE A 12 10.94 -8.93 5.64
N THR A 13 10.28 -8.53 4.55
CA THR A 13 10.64 -7.35 3.78
C THR A 13 9.70 -6.22 4.16
N ILE A 14 10.26 -5.08 4.55
CA ILE A 14 9.47 -3.87 4.88
C ILE A 14 9.80 -2.80 3.86
N VAL A 15 8.80 -2.42 3.07
CA VAL A 15 8.88 -1.31 2.14
C VAL A 15 8.24 -0.09 2.80
N GLN A 16 9.05 0.91 3.09
CA GLN A 16 8.58 2.16 3.67
C GLN A 16 8.44 3.21 2.55
N ALA A 17 7.21 3.48 2.13
CA ALA A 17 6.93 4.43 1.04
C ALA A 17 6.49 5.80 1.58
N TYR A 18 6.47 6.87 0.82
CA TYR A 18 5.74 8.08 1.23
C TYR A 18 5.08 8.66 -0.01
N ALA A 19 3.75 8.62 -0.07
CA ALA A 19 3.05 9.11 -1.25
C ALA A 19 3.26 10.63 -1.36
N PRO A 20 3.52 11.16 -2.56
CA PRO A 20 3.52 12.60 -2.79
C PRO A 20 2.23 13.25 -2.25
N THR A 21 2.27 14.49 -1.78
CA THR A 21 1.07 15.27 -1.41
C THR A 21 0.22 15.60 -2.65
N ILE A 22 -0.96 16.19 -2.47
CA ILE A 22 -1.87 16.55 -3.59
C ILE A 22 -1.29 17.62 -4.53
N ASP A 23 -0.32 18.36 -4.01
CA ASP A 23 0.39 19.48 -4.59
C ASP A 23 1.56 19.03 -5.50
N HIS A 24 1.83 17.72 -5.55
CA HIS A 24 2.76 17.11 -6.50
C HIS A 24 2.01 16.56 -7.73
N GLY A 25 2.60 16.71 -8.91
CA GLY A 25 2.00 16.32 -10.19
C GLY A 25 1.97 14.80 -10.42
N ASP A 26 1.18 14.37 -11.40
CA ASP A 26 0.96 12.95 -11.72
C ASP A 26 2.26 12.18 -12.00
N THR A 27 3.27 12.84 -12.59
CA THR A 27 4.58 12.22 -12.84
C THR A 27 5.27 11.75 -11.57
N ASP A 28 5.14 12.49 -10.46
CA ASP A 28 5.75 12.09 -9.19
C ASP A 28 4.95 10.97 -8.53
N LEU A 29 3.63 10.95 -8.72
CA LEU A 29 2.77 9.84 -8.29
C LEU A 29 3.10 8.56 -9.06
N GLU A 30 3.33 8.62 -10.38
CA GLU A 30 3.77 7.47 -11.19
C GLU A 30 5.10 6.93 -10.71
N LYS A 31 6.10 7.81 -10.53
CA LYS A 31 7.42 7.42 -10.03
C LYS A 31 7.33 6.74 -8.66
N PHE A 32 6.45 7.22 -7.79
CA PHE A 32 6.19 6.61 -6.49
C PHE A 32 5.73 5.15 -6.64
N TYR A 33 4.72 4.88 -7.48
CA TYR A 33 4.25 3.51 -7.70
C TYR A 33 5.30 2.61 -8.36
N VAL A 34 6.06 3.13 -9.33
CA VAL A 34 7.16 2.40 -9.98
C VAL A 34 8.23 1.99 -8.95
N GLN A 35 8.58 2.88 -8.01
CA GLN A 35 9.58 2.58 -6.99
C GLN A 35 9.12 1.50 -6.01
N ILE A 36 7.86 1.54 -5.56
CA ILE A 36 7.33 0.51 -4.65
C ILE A 36 7.22 -0.82 -5.38
N GLN A 37 6.73 -0.83 -6.63
CA GLN A 37 6.62 -2.06 -7.41
C GLN A 37 7.99 -2.72 -7.55
N ARG A 38 9.02 -1.94 -7.90
CA ARG A 38 10.39 -2.43 -7.98
C ARG A 38 10.87 -3.03 -6.65
N ALA A 39 10.57 -2.39 -5.52
CA ALA A 39 10.94 -2.93 -4.20
C ALA A 39 10.21 -4.24 -3.87
N ILE A 40 8.96 -4.40 -4.30
CA ILE A 40 8.20 -5.66 -4.17
C ILE A 40 8.80 -6.73 -5.09
N ASP A 41 9.13 -6.39 -6.33
CA ASP A 41 9.68 -7.33 -7.32
C ASP A 41 11.09 -7.82 -6.94
N GLU A 42 11.89 -6.96 -6.30
CA GLU A 42 13.21 -7.30 -5.78
C GLU A 42 13.12 -8.14 -4.48
N ALA A 43 11.98 -8.14 -3.79
CA ALA A 43 11.78 -8.92 -2.59
C ALA A 43 11.68 -10.42 -2.91
N SER A 44 12.18 -11.26 -2.00
CA SER A 44 12.04 -12.71 -2.14
C SER A 44 10.56 -13.09 -2.02
N THR A 45 10.08 -13.96 -2.92
CA THR A 45 8.70 -14.48 -2.90
C THR A 45 8.36 -15.30 -1.65
N LYS A 46 9.37 -15.65 -0.83
CA LYS A 46 9.21 -16.34 0.45
C LYS A 46 9.11 -15.39 1.63
N ASP A 47 9.32 -14.09 1.41
CA ASP A 47 9.28 -13.07 2.45
C ASP A 47 7.83 -12.66 2.72
N LEU A 48 7.55 -12.33 3.98
CA LEU A 48 6.36 -11.56 4.32
C LEU A 48 6.65 -10.09 3.99
N ILE A 49 5.91 -9.53 3.04
CA ILE A 49 6.11 -8.15 2.60
C ILE A 49 5.11 -7.23 3.31
N PHE A 50 5.62 -6.21 3.99
CA PHE A 50 4.82 -5.12 4.53
C PHE A 50 5.13 -3.82 3.78
N VAL A 51 4.14 -3.24 3.12
CA VAL A 51 4.24 -1.89 2.57
C VAL A 51 3.59 -0.93 3.56
N LEU A 52 4.42 -0.16 4.26
CA LEU A 52 4.00 0.73 5.32
C LEU A 52 4.12 2.18 4.86
N ARG A 53 3.15 3.02 5.25
CA ARG A 53 3.19 4.50 5.43
C ARG A 53 1.88 5.16 4.97
N ASP A 54 1.91 6.49 5.02
CA ASP A 54 0.89 7.40 4.52
C ASP A 54 0.82 7.36 2.98
N TRP A 55 -0.32 6.89 2.50
CA TRP A 55 -0.65 6.82 1.08
C TRP A 55 -1.31 8.11 0.56
N ASN A 56 -1.57 9.10 1.44
CA ASN A 56 -2.31 10.31 1.10
C ASN A 56 -3.64 10.00 0.36
N SER A 57 -4.28 8.89 0.74
CA SER A 57 -5.52 8.40 0.15
C SER A 57 -6.67 8.49 1.14
N LYS A 58 -7.87 8.73 0.62
CA LYS A 58 -9.11 8.63 1.39
C LYS A 58 -9.81 7.36 0.98
N VAL A 59 -10.08 6.51 1.96
CA VAL A 59 -10.79 5.25 1.76
C VAL A 59 -12.13 5.33 2.49
N GLY A 60 -13.21 5.21 1.73
CA GLY A 60 -14.59 5.32 2.20
C GLY A 60 -15.26 3.99 2.49
N GLU A 61 -16.39 4.01 3.20
CA GLU A 61 -17.15 2.82 3.63
C GLU A 61 -17.52 1.83 2.50
N TYR A 62 -17.80 2.34 1.30
CA TYR A 62 -18.19 1.51 0.16
C TYR A 62 -17.04 0.68 -0.42
N ALA A 63 -15.79 1.07 -0.15
CA ALA A 63 -14.65 0.30 -0.62
C ALA A 63 -14.62 -1.13 -0.04
N TYR A 64 -15.21 -1.38 1.12
CA TYR A 64 -15.29 -2.73 1.67
C TYR A 64 -16.03 -3.72 0.76
N LYS A 65 -17.10 -3.25 0.10
CA LYS A 65 -17.96 -4.11 -0.71
C LYS A 65 -17.22 -4.61 -1.94
N ASP A 66 -16.47 -3.71 -2.59
CA ASP A 66 -15.82 -3.97 -3.87
C ASP A 66 -14.37 -4.48 -3.71
N TRP A 67 -13.74 -4.22 -2.55
CA TRP A 67 -12.32 -4.51 -2.25
C TRP A 67 -12.15 -5.32 -0.95
N LYS A 68 -13.04 -6.28 -0.72
CA LYS A 68 -13.00 -7.14 0.46
C LYS A 68 -11.66 -7.88 0.56
N GLY A 69 -11.00 -7.79 1.72
CA GLY A 69 -9.69 -8.39 2.00
C GLY A 69 -8.49 -7.49 1.70
N THR A 70 -8.67 -6.49 0.83
CA THR A 70 -7.66 -5.46 0.55
C THR A 70 -7.88 -4.21 1.41
N SER A 71 -9.10 -4.03 1.91
CA SER A 71 -9.43 -2.89 2.77
C SER A 71 -9.88 -3.28 4.18
N GLY A 72 -9.24 -2.64 5.16
CA GLY A 72 -9.58 -2.71 6.58
C GLY A 72 -10.68 -1.71 6.96
N HIS A 73 -10.86 -1.47 8.27
CA HIS A 73 -11.86 -0.55 8.78
C HIS A 73 -11.68 0.89 8.26
N PHE A 74 -12.79 1.54 7.91
CA PHE A 74 -12.83 2.83 7.22
C PHE A 74 -13.21 3.96 8.17
N TYR A 75 -12.70 5.15 7.89
CA TYR A 75 -13.08 6.37 8.62
C TYR A 75 -13.75 7.42 7.73
N ASN A 76 -13.63 7.31 6.40
CA ASN A 76 -14.23 8.29 5.48
C ASN A 76 -15.57 7.77 4.93
N SER A 77 -16.39 8.68 4.44
CA SER A 77 -17.62 8.36 3.70
C SER A 77 -17.34 8.04 2.22
N ILE A 78 -16.29 8.62 1.63
CA ILE A 78 -15.99 8.53 0.19
C ILE A 78 -14.55 8.10 -0.04
N THR A 79 -14.35 7.24 -1.05
CA THR A 79 -13.02 6.88 -1.58
C THR A 79 -12.61 7.88 -2.65
N ASN A 80 -11.43 8.48 -2.53
CA ASN A 80 -10.88 9.36 -3.57
C ASN A 80 -10.10 8.55 -4.62
N GLU A 81 -9.74 9.18 -5.74
CA GLU A 81 -8.99 8.53 -6.83
C GLU A 81 -7.71 7.83 -6.34
N ARG A 82 -6.96 8.47 -5.45
CA ARG A 82 -5.76 7.87 -4.85
C ARG A 82 -6.07 6.63 -4.01
N GLY A 83 -7.25 6.57 -3.38
CA GLY A 83 -7.74 5.39 -2.67
C GLY A 83 -8.05 4.23 -3.62
N PHE A 84 -8.72 4.50 -4.74
CA PHE A 84 -8.96 3.47 -5.77
C PHE A 84 -7.65 2.95 -6.36
N ARG A 85 -6.71 3.84 -6.65
CA ARG A 85 -5.39 3.48 -7.17
C ARG A 85 -4.57 2.64 -6.19
N LEU A 86 -4.65 2.97 -4.90
CA LEU A 86 -4.05 2.14 -3.84
C LEU A 86 -4.62 0.73 -3.86
N PHE A 87 -5.93 0.58 -4.05
CA PHE A 87 -6.55 -0.74 -4.09
C PHE A 87 -6.19 -1.55 -5.32
N GLU A 88 -6.14 -0.92 -6.49
CA GLU A 88 -5.66 -1.57 -7.71
C GLU A 88 -4.23 -2.08 -7.51
N PHE A 89 -3.35 -1.25 -6.96
CA PHE A 89 -1.98 -1.62 -6.65
C PHE A 89 -1.88 -2.77 -5.65
N ALA A 90 -2.64 -2.70 -4.55
CA ALA A 90 -2.63 -3.72 -3.52
C ALA A 90 -3.17 -5.05 -4.04
N LYS A 91 -4.27 -5.03 -4.81
CA LYS A 91 -4.83 -6.22 -5.44
C LYS A 91 -3.89 -6.83 -6.47
N TYR A 92 -3.23 -6.00 -7.29
CA TYR A 92 -2.23 -6.46 -8.27
C TYR A 92 -1.09 -7.24 -7.59
N ASN A 93 -0.66 -6.77 -6.41
CA ASN A 93 0.44 -7.38 -5.64
C ASN A 93 -0.03 -8.40 -4.59
N ASN A 94 -1.31 -8.80 -4.58
CA ASN A 94 -1.90 -9.68 -3.56
C ASN A 94 -1.67 -9.21 -2.11
N LEU A 95 -1.62 -7.89 -1.91
CA LEU A 95 -1.51 -7.27 -0.59
C LEU A 95 -2.88 -7.20 0.07
N ASN A 96 -2.93 -7.59 1.33
CA ASN A 96 -4.14 -7.62 2.15
C ASN A 96 -3.96 -6.74 3.39
N SER A 97 -5.05 -6.16 3.87
CA SER A 97 -5.10 -5.29 5.05
C SER A 97 -5.52 -6.04 6.31
#